data_AF-A0AA51GQF4-F1
#
_entry.id   AF-A0AA51GQF4-F1
#
_cell.length_a   1.000
_cell.length_b   1.000
_cell.length_c   1.000
_cell.angle_alpha   90.00
_cell.angle_beta   90.00
_cell.angle_gamma   90.00
#
_symmetry.space_group_name_H-M   'P 1'
#
loop_
_entity.id
_entity.type
_entity.pdbx_description
1 polymer ?
#
loop_
_entity_poly.entity_id
_entity_poly.type
_entity_poly.pdbx_seq_one_letter_code
_entity_poly.pdbx_strand_id
1 'polypeptide(L)'
;MKKTIFIVAALVLGGLVWGGLDAIHPFGDPGQVAMDDYFLEHAIKDRSSENAVTSIVFDFRGFDTIGEAAVLFTAVCSVTALFREGGKKK
;
A
#
# COMPACT_ATOMS: atom_id res chain seq x y z
N MET A 1 -0.04 23.03 -26.16
CA MET A 1 1.16 23.04 -25.30
C MET A 1 0.97 22.20 -24.03
N LYS A 2 0.06 22.54 -23.10
CA LYS A 2 -0.13 21.76 -21.84
C LYS A 2 -0.45 20.28 -22.07
N LYS A 3 -1.35 19.95 -23.01
CA LYS A 3 -1.66 18.56 -23.39
C LYS A 3 -0.45 17.82 -23.96
N THR A 4 0.34 18.49 -24.79
CA THR A 4 1.56 17.94 -25.39
C THR A 4 2.61 17.65 -24.32
N ILE A 5 2.83 18.59 -23.38
CA ILE A 5 3.74 18.41 -22.25
C ILE A 5 3.28 17.23 -21.38
N PHE A 6 1.97 17.12 -21.11
CA PHE A 6 1.42 16.00 -20.35
C PHE A 6 1.67 14.65 -21.05
N ILE A 7 1.42 14.56 -22.36
CA ILE A 7 1.65 13.34 -23.13
C ILE A 7 3.14 12.96 -23.12
N VAL A 8 4.03 13.93 -23.33
CA VAL A 8 5.47 13.69 -23.28
C VAL A 8 5.90 13.20 -21.89
N ALA A 9 5.42 13.83 -20.82
CA ALA A 9 5.71 13.40 -19.45
C ALA A 9 5.19 11.99 -19.15
N ALA A 10 3.97 11.67 -19.60
CA ALA A 10 3.39 10.33 -19.43
C ALA A 10 4.20 9.26 -20.20
N LEU A 11 4.66 9.57 -21.41
CA LEU A 11 5.50 8.67 -22.19
C LEU A 11 6.87 8.46 -21.56
N VAL A 12 7.48 9.53 -21.03
CA VAL A 12 8.75 9.44 -20.30
C VAL A 12 8.59 8.57 -19.05
N LEU A 13 7.55 8.81 -18.25
CA LEU A 13 7.30 8.05 -17.03
C LEU A 13 6.96 6.59 -17.34
N GLY A 14 6.15 6.36 -18.38
CA GLY A 14 5.84 5.02 -18.87
C GLY A 14 7.09 4.28 -19.37
N GLY A 15 7.98 4.95 -20.09
CA GLY A 15 9.25 4.39 -20.54
C GLY A 15 10.19 4.05 -19.38
N LEU A 16 10.24 4.89 -18.34
CA LEU A 16 11.00 4.61 -17.12
C LEU A 16 10.46 3.38 -16.37
N VAL A 17 9.13 3.30 -16.20
CA VAL A 17 8.49 2.13 -15.57
C VAL A 17 8.75 0.87 -16.39
N TRP A 18 8.66 0.96 -17.73
CA TRP A 18 8.92 -0.16 -18.63
C TRP A 18 10.37 -0.64 -18.53
N GLY A 19 11.35 0.27 -18.55
CA GLY A 19 12.76 -0.09 -18.37
C GLY A 19 13.07 -0.69 -16.99
N GLY A 20 12.27 -0.36 -15.96
CA GLY A 20 12.38 -0.99 -14.65
C GLY A 20 11.96 -2.46 -14.62
N LEU A 21 11.17 -2.93 -15.60
CA LEU A 21 10.72 -4.33 -15.66
C LEU A 21 11.87 -5.30 -15.92
N ASP A 22 12.94 -4.85 -16.58
CA ASP A 22 14.13 -5.67 -16.83
C ASP A 22 14.89 -6.03 -15.55
N ALA A 23 14.63 -5.31 -14.44
CA ALA A 23 15.26 -5.55 -13.14
C ALA A 23 14.44 -6.49 -12.22
N ILE A 24 13.27 -6.96 -12.66
CA ILE A 24 12.41 -7.85 -11.87
C ILE A 24 12.92 -9.30 -11.99
N HIS A 25 12.88 -10.05 -10.89
CA HIS A 25 13.23 -11.46 -10.91
C HIS A 25 12.32 -12.27 -11.86
N PRO A 26 12.84 -13.33 -12.51
CA PRO A 26 12.01 -14.24 -13.28
C PRO A 26 10.88 -14.83 -12.44
N PHE A 27 9.75 -15.13 -13.10
CA PHE A 27 8.64 -15.78 -12.42
C PHE A 27 9.07 -17.11 -11.79
N GLY A 28 8.80 -17.28 -10.50
CA GLY A 28 9.16 -18.47 -9.71
C GLY A 28 10.55 -18.42 -9.06
N ASP A 29 11.32 -17.35 -9.29
CA ASP A 29 12.59 -17.09 -8.58
C ASP A 29 12.41 -15.89 -7.64
N PRO A 30 12.23 -16.11 -6.33
CA PRO A 30 12.10 -15.01 -5.38
C PRO A 30 13.43 -14.25 -5.16
N GLY A 31 14.56 -14.80 -5.58
CA GLY A 31 15.88 -14.24 -5.31
C GLY A 31 16.28 -14.38 -3.82
N GLN A 32 16.91 -13.34 -3.27
CA GLN A 32 17.33 -13.31 -1.86
C GLN A 32 16.24 -12.71 -0.98
N VAL A 33 15.56 -13.55 -0.19
CA VAL A 33 14.35 -13.19 0.56
C VAL A 33 14.46 -13.43 2.07
N ALA A 34 15.57 -12.98 2.67
CA ALA A 34 15.84 -13.17 4.10
C ALA A 34 14.72 -12.65 5.03
N MET A 35 13.99 -11.62 4.61
CA MET A 35 12.83 -11.10 5.35
C MET A 35 11.65 -12.08 5.33
N ASP A 36 11.36 -12.65 4.17
CA ASP A 36 10.23 -13.55 3.96
C ASP A 36 10.46 -14.84 4.76
N ASP A 37 11.67 -15.39 4.70
CA ASP A 37 12.09 -16.55 5.48
C ASP A 37 11.93 -16.29 6.98
N TYR A 38 12.37 -15.12 7.45
CA TYR A 38 12.21 -14.74 8.86
C TYR A 38 10.73 -14.72 9.29
N PHE A 39 9.84 -14.12 8.50
CA PHE A 39 8.42 -14.09 8.83
C PHE A 39 7.79 -15.48 8.82
N LEU A 40 8.14 -16.33 7.87
CA LEU A 40 7.63 -17.71 7.80
C LEU A 40 8.07 -18.54 9.00
N GLU A 41 9.33 -18.41 9.43
CA GLU A 41 9.87 -19.13 10.59
C GLU A 41 9.30 -18.63 11.94
N HIS A 42 8.96 -17.35 12.03
CA HIS A 42 8.62 -16.70 13.30
C HIS A 42 7.12 -16.37 13.48
N ALA A 43 6.29 -16.49 12.44
CA ALA A 43 4.85 -16.17 12.53
C ALA A 43 4.12 -16.95 13.65
N ILE A 44 4.35 -18.26 13.74
CA ILE A 44 3.74 -19.08 14.79
C ILE A 44 4.46 -18.86 16.13
N LYS A 45 5.79 -18.88 16.12
CA LYS A 45 6.62 -18.83 17.34
C LYS A 45 6.46 -17.52 18.12
N ASP A 46 6.48 -16.40 17.42
CA ASP A 46 6.53 -15.07 18.04
C ASP A 46 5.15 -14.39 18.08
N ARG A 47 4.27 -14.70 17.13
CA ARG A 47 2.94 -14.05 16.99
C ARG A 47 1.75 -15.00 17.16
N SER A 48 1.98 -16.29 17.39
CA SER A 48 0.92 -17.30 17.55
C SER A 48 -0.10 -17.30 16.40
N SER A 49 0.36 -17.02 15.18
CA SER A 49 -0.49 -16.92 13.99
C SER A 49 -0.09 -17.98 12.96
N GLU A 50 -1.04 -18.84 12.60
CA GLU A 50 -0.91 -19.80 11.49
C GLU A 50 -1.00 -19.11 10.12
N ASN A 51 -1.55 -17.91 10.07
CA ASN A 51 -1.65 -17.12 8.84
C ASN A 51 -0.51 -16.12 8.77
N ALA A 52 0.49 -16.42 7.93
CA ALA A 52 1.66 -15.57 7.72
C ALA A 52 1.29 -14.15 7.25
N VAL A 53 0.29 -14.03 6.37
CA VAL A 53 -0.15 -12.72 5.84
C VAL A 53 -0.76 -11.87 6.95
N THR A 54 -1.66 -12.46 7.77
CA THR A 54 -2.26 -11.75 8.90
C THR A 54 -1.21 -11.32 9.92
N SER A 55 -0.24 -12.19 10.23
CA SER A 55 0.86 -11.80 11.13
C SER A 55 1.76 -10.72 10.55
N ILE A 56 1.90 -10.62 9.23
CA ILE A 56 2.67 -9.52 8.65
C ILE A 56 1.87 -8.23 8.78
N VAL A 57 0.61 -8.21 8.35
CA VAL A 57 -0.19 -6.98 8.26
C VAL A 57 -0.58 -6.43 9.64
N PHE A 58 -0.97 -7.28 10.60
CA PHE A 58 -1.42 -6.81 11.91
C PHE A 58 -0.33 -6.77 12.98
N ASP A 59 0.71 -7.60 12.81
CA ASP A 59 1.69 -7.86 13.88
C ASP A 59 3.07 -7.28 13.55
N PHE A 60 3.77 -7.80 12.54
CA PHE A 60 5.12 -7.32 12.17
C PHE A 60 5.09 -5.91 11.58
N ARG A 61 4.07 -5.60 10.76
CA ARG A 61 3.87 -4.32 10.09
C ARG A 61 2.54 -3.67 10.50
N GLY A 62 2.09 -3.91 11.73
CA GLY A 62 0.86 -3.34 12.26
C GLY A 62 0.78 -1.80 12.21
N PHE A 63 1.93 -1.12 12.22
CA PHE A 63 1.97 0.34 12.10
C PHE A 63 1.45 0.83 10.74
N ASP A 64 1.75 0.12 9.66
CA ASP A 64 1.25 0.47 8.31
C ASP A 64 -0.28 0.35 8.27
N THR A 65 -0.83 -0.71 8.88
CA THR A 65 -2.28 -0.96 8.98
C THR A 65 -3.00 0.07 9.86
N ILE A 66 -2.37 0.55 10.94
CA ILE A 66 -2.89 1.70 11.72
C ILE A 66 -2.96 2.95 10.83
N GLY A 67 -1.96 3.16 9.97
CA GLY A 67 -1.95 4.22 8.97
C GLY A 67 -3.10 4.09 7.97
N GLU A 68 -3.31 2.90 7.40
CA GLU A 68 -4.44 2.62 6.50
C GLU A 68 -5.78 2.93 7.18
N ALA A 69 -5.97 2.48 8.43
CA ALA A 69 -7.18 2.77 9.20
C ALA A 69 -7.36 4.28 9.44
N ALA A 70 -6.29 5.02 9.73
CA ALA A 70 -6.34 6.47 9.91
C ALA A 70 -6.71 7.20 8.61
N VAL A 71 -6.22 6.75 7.45
CA VAL A 71 -6.59 7.29 6.14
C VAL A 71 -8.08 7.07 5.88
N LEU A 72 -8.57 5.85 6.05
CA LEU A 72 -10.00 5.53 5.86
C LEU A 72 -10.90 6.31 6.83
N PHE A 73 -10.52 6.36 8.10
CA PHE A 73 -11.24 7.14 9.11
C PHE A 73 -11.31 8.61 8.72
N THR A 74 -10.18 9.20 8.31
CA THR A 74 -10.12 10.59 7.87
C THR A 74 -10.96 10.84 6.62
N ALA A 75 -10.97 9.90 5.67
CA ALA A 75 -11.80 9.99 4.47
C ALA A 75 -13.29 10.03 4.84
N VAL A 76 -13.74 9.12 5.72
CA VAL A 76 -15.13 9.10 6.21
C VAL A 76 -15.46 10.39 6.96
N CYS A 77 -14.63 10.83 7.90
CA CYS A 77 -14.84 12.10 8.61
C CYS A 77 -14.94 13.29 7.66
N SER A 78 -14.10 13.35 6.63
CA SER A 78 -14.09 14.44 5.64
C SER A 78 -15.38 14.47 4.84
N VAL A 79 -15.85 13.31 4.36
CA VAL A 79 -17.13 13.19 3.64
C VAL A 79 -18.29 13.58 4.57
N THR A 80 -18.34 13.04 5.78
CA THR A 80 -19.41 13.38 6.74
C THR A 80 -19.41 14.87 7.08
N ALA A 81 -18.24 15.49 7.27
CA ALA A 81 -18.14 16.92 7.54
C ALA A 81 -18.62 17.77 6.36
N LEU A 82 -18.30 17.38 5.12
CA LEU A 82 -18.71 18.08 3.90
C LEU A 82 -20.23 18.03 3.68
N PHE A 83 -20.85 16.88 3.94
CA PHE A 83 -22.28 16.64 3.74
C PHE A 83 -23.14 16.90 4.99
N ARG A 84 -22.55 17.37 6.09
CA ARG A 84 -23.31 17.70 7.29
C ARG A 84 -24.24 18.88 7.00
N GLU A 85 -25.55 18.65 6.99
CA GLU A 85 -26.52 19.74 6.94
C GLU A 85 -26.31 20.67 8.15
N GLY A 86 -25.99 21.92 7.86
CA GLY A 86 -25.82 22.94 8.89
C GLY A 86 -27.12 23.10 9.68
N GLY A 87 -27.06 22.79 10.98
CA GLY A 87 -28.19 23.00 11.87
C GLY A 87 -28.71 24.44 11.77
N LYS A 88 -30.00 24.55 11.45
CA LYS A 88 -30.87 25.74 11.33
C LYS A 88 -30.90 26.43 9.97
N LYS A 89 -31.88 26.04 9.15
CA LYS A 89 -32.75 27.06 8.55
C LYS A 89 -33.68 27.57 9.66
N LYS A 90 -33.47 28.82 10.08
CA LYS A 90 -34.52 29.58 10.76
C LYS A 90 -35.72 29.71 9.84
#